data_AF-A0A3M0YHW1-F1
#
_entry.id   AF-A0A3M0YHW1-F1
#
_cell.length_a   1.000
_cell.length_b   1.000
_cell.length_c   1.000
_cell.angle_alpha   90.00
_cell.angle_beta   90.00
_cell.angle_gamma   90.00
#
_symmetry.space_group_name_H-M   'P 1'
#
loop_
_entity.id
_entity.type
_entity.pdbx_description
1 polymer ?
#
loop_
_entity_poly.entity_id
_entity_poly.type
_entity_poly.pdbx_seq_one_letter_code
_entity_poly.pdbx_strand_id
1 'polypeptide(L)'
;MKRARFLIPLAIFVLLVAFLGIGLKLNPKLVPSPLIGKPVPDFSLPDVKDPQKRVTKEDLFGQVSLVNVWASWCVSCRAEHPLLV
;
A
#
# COMPACT_ATOMS: atom_id res chain seq x y z
N MET A 1 -45.76 21.33 -19.17
CA MET A 1 -44.34 20.96 -19.40
C MET A 1 -43.30 21.74 -18.57
N LYS A 2 -43.67 22.73 -17.73
CA LYS A 2 -42.73 23.51 -16.88
C LYS A 2 -42.45 22.93 -15.48
N ARG A 3 -43.02 21.77 -15.12
CA ARG A 3 -42.84 21.14 -13.80
C ARG A 3 -41.64 20.16 -13.74
N ALA A 4 -41.32 19.50 -14.85
CA ALA A 4 -40.22 18.54 -14.92
C ALA A 4 -38.84 19.16 -14.64
N ARG A 5 -38.64 20.44 -14.99
CA ARG A 5 -37.41 21.18 -14.69
C ARG A 5 -37.09 21.33 -13.19
N PHE A 6 -38.09 21.24 -12.31
CA PHE A 6 -37.87 21.25 -10.86
C PHE A 6 -37.39 19.89 -10.32
N LEU A 7 -37.51 18.82 -11.10
CA LEU A 7 -37.01 17.48 -10.74
C LEU A 7 -35.54 17.28 -11.14
N ILE A 8 -34.99 18.15 -11.99
CA ILE A 8 -33.60 18.05 -12.47
C ILE A 8 -32.60 18.11 -11.31
N PRO A 9 -32.67 19.07 -10.36
CA PRO A 9 -31.73 19.09 -9.23
C PRO A 9 -31.82 17.83 -8.36
N LEU A 10 -33.03 17.30 -8.16
CA LEU A 10 -33.23 16.07 -7.39
C LEU A 10 -32.62 14.86 -8.09
N ALA A 11 -32.80 14.74 -9.42
CA ALA A 11 -32.21 13.65 -10.19
C ALA A 11 -30.68 13.67 -10.15
N ILE A 12 -30.07 14.85 -10.27
CA ILE A 12 -28.61 15.03 -10.15
C ILE A 12 -28.13 14.62 -8.75
N PHE A 13 -28.84 15.04 -7.71
CA PHE A 13 -28.51 14.69 -6.33
C PHE A 13 -28.58 13.17 -6.11
N VAL A 14 -29.64 12.51 -6.57
CA VAL A 14 -29.78 11.05 -6.47
C VAL A 14 -28.67 10.33 -7.22
N LEU A 15 -28.31 10.81 -8.42
CA LEU A 15 -27.22 10.24 -9.21
C LEU A 15 -25.86 10.39 -8.49
N LEU A 16 -25.60 11.55 -7.90
CA LEU A 16 -24.38 11.79 -7.11
C LEU A 16 -24.32 10.91 -5.87
N VAL A 17 -25.43 10.80 -5.12
CA VAL A 17 -25.51 9.93 -3.93
C VAL A 17 -25.29 8.47 -4.32
N ALA A 18 -25.88 8.00 -5.41
CA ALA A 18 -25.67 6.64 -5.91
C ALA A 18 -24.20 6.41 -6.28
N PHE A 19 -23.59 7.34 -7.03
CA PHE A 19 -22.18 7.26 -7.42
C PHE A 19 -21.23 7.21 -6.20
N LEU A 20 -21.39 8.14 -5.25
CA LEU A 20 -20.58 8.19 -4.03
C LEU A 20 -20.83 6.97 -3.14
N GLY A 21 -22.08 6.49 -3.05
CA GLY A 21 -22.46 5.31 -2.27
C GLY A 21 -21.84 4.01 -2.81
N ILE A 22 -21.61 3.90 -4.12
CA ILE A 22 -20.85 2.79 -4.71
C ILE A 22 -19.40 2.82 -4.25
N GLY A 23 -18.77 4.00 -4.20
CA GLY A 23 -17.39 4.18 -3.73
C GLY A 23 -17.17 3.69 -2.30
N LEU A 24 -18.16 3.81 -1.43
CA LEU A 24 -18.09 3.34 -0.03
C LEU A 24 -18.02 1.81 0.11
N LYS A 25 -18.33 1.05 -0.94
CA LYS A 25 -18.21 -0.42 -0.95
C LYS A 25 -16.81 -0.91 -1.33
N LEU A 26 -15.93 -0.02 -1.79
CA LEU A 26 -14.56 -0.37 -2.14
C LEU A 26 -13.77 -0.66 -0.86
N ASN A 27 -12.93 -1.71 -0.87
CA ASN A 27 -12.12 -2.06 0.29
C ASN A 27 -10.86 -1.17 0.33
N PRO A 28 -10.75 -0.22 1.28
CA PRO A 28 -9.61 0.70 1.34
C PRO A 28 -8.31 0.02 1.77
N LYS A 29 -8.37 -1.24 2.23
CA LYS A 29 -7.20 -2.01 2.69
C LYS A 29 -6.52 -2.80 1.56
N LEU A 30 -7.12 -2.87 0.37
CA LEU A 30 -6.51 -3.51 -0.78
C LEU A 30 -5.50 -2.57 -1.43
N VAL A 31 -4.22 -2.76 -1.11
CA VAL A 31 -3.11 -2.10 -1.79
C VAL A 31 -2.44 -3.14 -2.69
N PRO A 32 -2.81 -3.22 -3.99
CA PRO A 32 -2.18 -4.16 -4.90
C PRO A 32 -0.70 -3.82 -5.07
N SER A 33 0.17 -4.77 -4.79
CA SER A 33 1.61 -4.58 -5.00
C SER A 33 1.94 -4.65 -6.49
N PRO A 34 2.59 -3.62 -7.07
CA PRO A 34 3.00 -3.64 -8.47
C PRO A 34 4.20 -4.56 -8.74
N LEU A 35 4.80 -5.14 -7.68
CA LEU A 35 6.05 -5.91 -7.75
C LEU A 35 5.85 -7.42 -7.70
N ILE A 36 4.61 -7.91 -7.69
CA ILE A 36 4.34 -9.36 -7.71
C ILE A 36 4.85 -9.97 -9.02
N GLY A 37 5.63 -11.06 -8.91
CA GLY A 37 6.24 -11.76 -10.05
C GLY A 37 7.41 -11.01 -10.70
N LYS A 38 7.82 -9.86 -10.16
CA LYS A 38 9.02 -9.14 -10.60
C LYS A 38 10.24 -9.64 -9.84
N PRO A 39 11.43 -9.69 -10.47
CA PRO A 39 12.65 -10.01 -9.75
C PRO A 39 12.94 -8.94 -8.69
N VAL A 40 13.55 -9.35 -7.58
CA VAL A 40 14.07 -8.40 -6.58
C VAL A 40 15.06 -7.45 -7.27
N PRO A 41 14.97 -6.12 -7.03
CA PRO A 41 15.92 -5.15 -7.59
C PRO A 41 17.36 -5.47 -7.21
N ASP A 42 18.30 -5.10 -8.06
CA ASP A 42 19.72 -5.18 -7.72
C ASP A 42 20.10 -4.07 -6.74
N PHE A 43 20.91 -4.41 -5.72
CA PHE A 43 21.38 -3.47 -4.72
C PHE A 43 22.69 -3.93 -4.08
N SER A 44 23.48 -2.97 -3.62
CA SER A 44 24.64 -3.21 -2.76
C SER A 44 24.73 -2.09 -1.73
N LEU A 45 24.23 -2.36 -0.51
CA LEU A 45 24.06 -1.37 0.54
C LEU A 45 24.95 -1.71 1.75
N PRO A 46 25.44 -0.71 2.51
CA PRO A 46 26.17 -0.97 3.74
C PRO A 46 25.28 -1.64 4.79
N ASP A 47 25.84 -2.54 5.59
CA ASP A 47 25.18 -3.07 6.77
C ASP A 47 24.98 -1.96 7.83
N VAL A 48 23.86 -2.02 8.55
CA VAL A 48 23.51 -1.01 9.56
C VAL A 48 24.48 -1.00 10.74
N LYS A 49 25.07 -2.14 11.09
CA LYS A 49 26.02 -2.30 12.20
C LYS A 49 27.47 -2.11 11.77
N ASP A 50 27.81 -2.50 10.54
CA ASP A 50 29.16 -2.37 9.99
C ASP A 50 29.14 -1.77 8.57
N PRO A 51 29.49 -0.48 8.41
CA PRO A 51 29.49 0.19 7.11
C PRO A 51 30.46 -0.39 6.08
N GLN A 52 31.47 -1.18 6.49
CA GLN A 52 32.40 -1.83 5.57
C GLN A 52 31.81 -3.09 4.94
N LYS A 53 30.85 -3.73 5.62
CA LYS A 53 30.14 -4.88 5.10
C LYS A 53 29.05 -4.43 4.13
N ARG A 54 28.96 -5.12 2.99
CA ARG A 54 27.88 -4.93 2.01
C ARG A 54 26.85 -6.04 2.16
N VAL A 55 25.58 -5.67 1.98
CA VAL A 55 24.45 -6.57 1.79
C VAL A 55 23.96 -6.39 0.36
N THR A 56 23.76 -7.49 -0.35
CA THR A 56 23.32 -7.50 -1.75
C THR A 56 22.06 -8.34 -1.95
N LYS A 57 21.53 -8.32 -3.18
CA LYS A 57 20.38 -9.14 -3.56
C LYS A 57 20.68 -10.63 -3.41
N GLU A 58 21.92 -11.05 -3.63
CA GLU A 58 22.37 -12.44 -3.53
C GLU A 58 22.14 -13.02 -2.15
N ASP A 59 22.26 -12.18 -1.10
CA ASP A 59 22.06 -12.57 0.30
C ASP A 59 20.60 -12.96 0.62
N LEU A 60 19.65 -12.62 -0.26
CA LEU A 60 18.23 -12.94 -0.07
C LEU A 60 17.82 -14.30 -0.65
N PHE A 61 18.71 -15.00 -1.36
CA PHE A 61 18.41 -16.27 -2.02
C PHE A 61 18.82 -17.50 -1.20
N GLY A 62 18.22 -18.65 -1.51
CA GLY A 62 18.49 -19.94 -0.87
C GLY A 62 17.39 -20.39 0.11
N GLN A 63 16.64 -19.45 0.68
CA GLN A 63 15.46 -19.70 1.50
C GLN A 63 14.36 -18.69 1.16
N VAL A 64 13.14 -18.90 1.67
CA VAL A 64 12.09 -17.88 1.57
C VAL A 64 12.46 -16.73 2.50
N SER A 65 12.70 -15.56 1.93
CA SER A 65 13.14 -14.36 2.63
C SER A 65 11.99 -13.36 2.77
N LEU A 66 11.85 -12.76 3.94
CA LEU A 66 10.97 -11.61 4.19
C LEU A 66 11.83 -10.35 4.31
N VAL A 67 11.58 -9.36 3.44
CA VAL A 67 12.25 -8.05 3.51
C VAL A 67 11.32 -7.04 4.15
N ASN A 68 11.65 -6.61 5.37
CA ASN A 68 10.89 -5.59 6.11
C ASN A 68 11.59 -4.23 6.04
N VAL A 69 10.87 -3.20 5.60
CA VAL A 69 11.36 -1.82 5.52
C VAL A 69 10.89 -1.07 6.77
N TRP A 70 11.83 -0.62 7.60
CA TRP A 70 11.51 0.00 8.88
C TRP A 70 12.43 1.17 9.20
N ALA A 71 12.07 1.91 10.26
CA ALA A 71 12.91 2.94 10.86
C ALA A 71 12.57 3.13 12.34
N SER A 72 13.52 3.61 13.14
CA SER A 72 13.35 3.81 14.59
C SER A 72 12.22 4.78 14.97
N TRP A 73 11.95 5.75 14.10
CA TRP A 73 10.90 6.75 14.26
C TRP A 73 9.54 6.29 13.72
N CYS A 74 9.46 5.15 13.03
CA CYS A 74 8.22 4.62 12.49
C CYS A 74 7.38 3.96 13.60
N VAL A 75 6.32 4.65 14.05
CA VAL A 75 5.44 4.16 15.13
C VAL A 75 4.80 2.83 14.79
N SER A 76 4.28 2.68 13.56
CA SER A 76 3.68 1.43 13.09
C SER A 76 4.68 0.28 13.08
N CYS A 77 5.93 0.55 12.67
CA CYS A 77 6.99 -0.46 12.65
C CYS A 77 7.34 -0.93 14.06
N ARG A 78 7.35 -0.03 15.06
CA ARG A 78 7.54 -0.42 16.47
C ARG A 78 6.42 -1.33 16.99
N ALA A 79 5.18 -1.10 16.54
CA ALA A 79 4.06 -1.97 16.88
C ALA A 79 4.14 -3.33 16.16
N GLU A 80 4.74 -3.39 14.97
CA GLU A 80 4.95 -4.62 14.20
C GLU A 80 6.14 -5.46 14.72
N HIS A 81 7.17 -4.81 15.29
CA HIS A 81 8.43 -5.44 15.68
C HIS A 81 8.29 -6.70 16.56
N PRO A 82 7.37 -6.79 17.56
CA PRO A 82 7.19 -8.00 18.36
C PRO A 82 6.71 -9.24 17.56
N LEU A 83 6.18 -9.05 16.36
CA LEU A 83 5.71 -10.13 15.49
C LEU A 83 6.81 -10.66 14.56
N LEU A 84 7.94 -9.96 14.47
CA LEU A 84 9.04 -10.21 13.52
C LEU A 84 10.35 -10.63 14.20
N VAL A 85 10.38 -10.69 15.54
CA VAL A 85 11.53 -11.12 16.35
C VAL A 85 11.57 -12.63 16.54
#